data_AF-A0A7Z6RBP5-F1
#
_entry.id   AF-A0A7Z6RBP5-F1
#
_cell.length_a   1.000
_cell.length_b   1.000
_cell.length_c   1.000
_cell.angle_alpha   90.00
_cell.angle_beta   90.00
_cell.angle_gamma   90.00
#
_symmetry.space_group_name_H-M   'P 1'
#
loop_
_entity.id
_entity.type
_entity.pdbx_description
1 polymer ?
#
loop_
_entity_poly.entity_id
_entity_poly.type
_entity_poly.pdbx_seq_one_letter_code
_entity_poly.pdbx_strand_id
1 'polypeptide(L)'
;MKGYSMAKCLTLNTHSWMEVNALKKLFDLAEHIFREKYDIICLQEVNQSISSPLAKSSPNYHPIEGTPALHQDNFALQLVHYLNLQGLHYHWTWAYNHIGYSKYHEGVAILSLKPLKP
;
A
#
# COMPACT_ATOMS: atom_id res chain seq x y z
N MET A 1 34.74 11.08 4.90
CA MET A 1 33.54 11.31 5.73
C MET A 1 32.42 10.43 5.19
N LYS A 2 31.88 9.49 5.97
CA LYS A 2 30.67 8.76 5.55
C LYS A 2 29.51 9.74 5.69
N GLY A 3 29.00 10.27 4.58
CA GLY A 3 27.77 11.05 4.58
C GLY A 3 26.61 10.13 4.93
N TYR A 4 25.88 10.44 5.99
CA TYR A 4 24.61 9.79 6.26
C TYR A 4 23.58 10.30 5.25
N SER A 5 22.94 9.40 4.50
CA SER A 5 21.76 9.78 3.71
C SER A 5 20.55 9.84 4.62
N MET A 6 19.85 10.96 4.65
CA MET A 6 18.57 11.10 5.36
C MET A 6 17.49 10.28 4.64
N ALA A 7 16.76 9.45 5.37
CA ALA A 7 15.60 8.74 4.84
C ALA A 7 14.40 9.70 4.76
N LYS A 8 13.69 9.70 3.63
CA LYS A 8 12.46 10.46 3.43
C LYS A 8 11.26 9.53 3.65
N CYS A 9 10.46 9.82 4.67
CA CYS A 9 9.32 8.98 5.05
C CYS A 9 7.99 9.70 4.84
N LEU A 10 6.96 8.93 4.47
CA LEU A 10 5.56 9.36 4.44
C LEU A 10 4.75 8.48 5.38
N THR A 11 3.87 9.09 6.17
CA THR A 11 2.76 8.36 6.82
C THR A 11 1.45 9.01 6.45
N LEU A 12 0.43 8.20 6.15
CA LEU A 12 -0.88 8.67 5.77
C LEU A 12 -1.96 7.65 6.16
N ASN A 13 -2.98 8.12 6.88
CA ASN A 13 -4.23 7.40 6.96
C ASN A 13 -5.01 7.63 5.67
N THR A 14 -5.31 6.55 4.95
CA THR A 14 -5.87 6.61 3.60
C THR A 14 -7.40 6.63 3.58
N HIS A 15 -8.05 6.25 4.68
CA HIS A 15 -9.50 6.06 4.77
C HIS A 15 -10.06 5.36 3.52
N SER A 16 -9.34 4.32 3.07
CA SER A 16 -9.44 3.85 1.68
C SER A 16 -10.82 3.30 1.34
N TRP A 17 -11.30 3.62 0.14
CA TRP A 17 -12.62 3.25 -0.41
C TRP A 17 -13.84 3.83 0.32
N MET A 18 -13.65 4.56 1.41
CA MET A 18 -14.74 5.23 2.13
C MET A 18 -14.99 6.66 1.63
N GLU A 19 -14.02 7.24 0.93
CA GLU A 19 -14.10 8.61 0.47
C GLU A 19 -14.87 8.77 -0.84
N VAL A 20 -15.52 9.93 -0.99
CA VAL A 20 -16.01 10.38 -2.30
C VAL A 20 -14.81 10.54 -3.23
N ASN A 21 -14.92 10.03 -4.46
CA ASN A 21 -13.85 10.02 -5.46
C ASN A 21 -12.58 9.25 -5.04
N ALA A 22 -12.72 8.15 -4.29
CA ALA A 22 -11.60 7.35 -3.80
C ALA A 22 -10.55 6.99 -4.87
N LEU A 23 -10.96 6.63 -6.09
CA LEU A 23 -10.03 6.35 -7.19
C LEU A 23 -9.16 7.55 -7.58
N LYS A 24 -9.76 8.75 -7.63
CA LYS A 24 -9.01 9.99 -7.92
C LYS A 24 -7.99 10.24 -6.82
N LYS A 25 -8.37 10.06 -5.55
CA LYS A 25 -7.47 10.27 -4.41
C LYS A 25 -6.32 9.27 -4.38
N LEU A 26 -6.58 8.00 -4.74
CA LEU A 26 -5.53 7.01 -4.94
C LEU A 26 -4.54 7.47 -6.01
N PHE A 27 -5.05 7.94 -7.15
CA PHE A 27 -4.22 8.45 -8.23
C PHE A 27 -3.41 9.69 -7.83
N ASP A 28 -4.03 10.68 -7.19
CA ASP A 28 -3.36 11.88 -6.69
C ASP A 28 -2.23 11.53 -5.70
N LEU A 29 -2.48 10.55 -4.80
CA LEU A 29 -1.49 10.02 -3.88
C LEU A 29 -0.34 9.32 -4.62
N ALA A 30 -0.66 8.49 -5.61
CA ALA A 30 0.34 7.76 -6.38
C ALA A 30 1.26 8.71 -7.16
N GLU A 31 0.70 9.73 -7.82
CA GLU A 31 1.45 10.79 -8.50
C GLU A 31 2.34 11.59 -7.54
N HIS A 32 1.83 11.90 -6.35
CA HIS A 32 2.62 12.55 -5.32
C HIS A 32 3.80 11.66 -4.88
N ILE A 33 3.56 10.39 -4.58
CA ILE A 33 4.61 9.43 -4.21
C ILE A 33 5.64 9.29 -5.34
N PHE A 34 5.21 9.18 -6.59
CA PHE A 34 6.10 9.04 -7.74
C PHE A 34 7.05 10.24 -7.89
N ARG A 35 6.55 11.46 -7.70
CA ARG A 35 7.36 12.68 -7.73
C ARG A 35 8.31 12.77 -6.54
N GLU A 36 7.80 12.48 -5.33
CA GLU A 36 8.55 12.70 -4.09
C GLU A 36 9.54 11.58 -3.75
N LYS A 37 9.34 10.38 -4.31
CA LYS A 37 10.19 9.18 -4.16
C LYS A 37 10.57 8.88 -2.71
N TYR A 38 9.57 8.75 -1.84
CA TYR A 38 9.77 8.41 -0.43
C TYR A 38 10.51 7.08 -0.29
N ASP A 39 11.49 7.00 0.61
CA ASP A 39 12.22 5.76 0.90
C ASP A 39 11.30 4.75 1.60
N ILE A 40 10.45 5.24 2.51
CA ILE A 40 9.51 4.44 3.31
C ILE A 40 8.15 5.13 3.35
N ILE A 41 7.08 4.34 3.19
CA ILE A 41 5.70 4.80 3.25
C ILE A 41 4.92 3.89 4.20
N CYS A 42 4.25 4.48 5.18
CA CYS A 42 3.38 3.79 6.13
C CYS A 42 1.93 4.23 5.93
N LEU A 43 1.05 3.31 5.59
CA LEU A 43 -0.36 3.60 5.31
C LEU A 43 -1.27 2.95 6.35
N GLN A 44 -2.25 3.70 6.84
CA GLN A 44 -3.30 3.22 7.74
C GLN A 44 -4.66 3.19 7.05
N GLU A 45 -5.60 2.41 7.60
CA GLU A 45 -6.93 2.14 7.05
C GLU A 45 -6.88 1.70 5.57
N VAL A 46 -5.99 0.75 5.29
CA VAL A 46 -5.82 0.13 3.98
C VAL A 46 -6.79 -1.03 3.86
N ASN A 47 -7.75 -0.89 2.95
CA ASN A 47 -8.92 -1.75 2.83
C ASN A 47 -8.89 -2.58 1.55
N GLN A 48 -9.52 -3.75 1.61
CA GLN A 48 -9.99 -4.54 0.47
C GLN A 48 -11.38 -5.10 0.77
N SER A 49 -12.27 -5.21 -0.23
CA SER A 49 -13.61 -5.77 0.00
C SER A 49 -13.54 -7.26 0.32
N ILE A 50 -14.33 -7.72 1.28
CA ILE A 50 -14.35 -9.15 1.68
C ILE A 50 -14.82 -10.05 0.52
N SER A 51 -15.70 -9.55 -0.34
CA SER A 51 -16.31 -10.32 -1.43
C SER A 51 -15.71 -10.06 -2.80
N SER A 52 -14.70 -9.19 -2.92
CA SER A 52 -14.07 -8.92 -4.22
C SER A 52 -13.23 -10.11 -4.69
N PRO A 53 -12.95 -10.23 -6.00
CA PRO A 53 -12.12 -11.31 -6.50
C PRO A 53 -10.69 -11.26 -5.96
N LEU A 54 -10.07 -12.42 -5.78
CA LEU A 54 -8.65 -12.54 -5.41
C LEU A 54 -7.75 -11.88 -6.47
N ALA A 55 -6.67 -11.27 -5.99
CA ALA A 55 -5.61 -10.74 -6.84
C ALA A 55 -4.87 -11.89 -7.54
N LYS A 56 -4.59 -11.73 -8.84
CA LYS A 56 -3.84 -12.72 -9.63
C LYS A 56 -2.33 -12.55 -9.50
N SER A 57 -1.88 -11.34 -9.18
CA SER A 57 -0.47 -11.00 -9.02
C SER A 57 -0.29 -9.89 -8.00
N SER A 58 0.81 -9.94 -7.27
CA SER A 58 1.20 -8.96 -6.25
C SER A 58 2.73 -8.79 -6.29
N PRO A 59 3.26 -8.05 -7.28
CA PRO A 59 4.71 -7.89 -7.44
C PRO A 59 5.34 -7.26 -6.20
N ASN A 60 6.48 -7.79 -5.78
CA ASN A 60 7.25 -7.36 -4.62
C ASN A 60 6.47 -7.32 -3.29
N TYR A 61 5.36 -8.06 -3.21
CA TYR A 61 4.58 -8.25 -1.99
C TYR A 61 5.21 -9.34 -1.11
N HIS A 62 5.36 -9.04 0.18
CA HIS A 62 5.83 -9.98 1.20
C HIS A 62 4.65 -10.31 2.13
N PRO A 63 4.08 -11.53 2.06
CA PRO A 63 2.92 -11.89 2.88
C PRO A 63 3.30 -12.02 4.35
N ILE A 64 2.36 -11.64 5.23
CA ILE A 64 2.45 -11.83 6.68
C ILE A 64 1.53 -12.98 7.07
N GLU A 65 2.03 -13.90 7.91
CA GLU A 65 1.24 -15.01 8.43
C GLU A 65 -0.01 -14.51 9.17
N GLY A 66 -1.16 -15.16 8.95
CA GLY A 66 -2.44 -14.75 9.53
C GLY A 66 -3.13 -13.59 8.79
N THR A 67 -2.52 -13.01 7.76
CA THR A 67 -3.18 -12.03 6.88
C THR A 67 -3.95 -12.73 5.76
N PRO A 68 -5.22 -12.33 5.46
CA PRO A 68 -5.98 -12.87 4.33
C PRO A 68 -5.27 -12.71 2.99
N ALA A 69 -5.65 -13.53 2.03
CA ALA A 69 -5.19 -13.36 0.64
C ALA A 69 -5.53 -11.96 0.12
N LEU A 70 -4.67 -11.40 -0.73
CA LEU A 70 -4.92 -10.11 -1.34
C LEU A 70 -6.08 -10.20 -2.34
N HIS A 71 -6.97 -9.22 -2.29
CA HIS A 71 -8.01 -9.04 -3.27
C HIS A 71 -7.63 -7.97 -4.28
N GLN A 72 -8.26 -8.00 -5.46
CA GLN A 72 -7.93 -7.08 -6.56
C GLN A 72 -8.11 -5.61 -6.17
N ASP A 73 -9.04 -5.31 -5.28
CA ASP A 73 -9.33 -3.95 -4.81
C ASP A 73 -8.57 -3.57 -3.53
N ASN A 74 -7.55 -4.33 -3.12
CA ASN A 74 -6.69 -3.90 -2.02
C ASN A 74 -6.04 -2.54 -2.37
N PHE A 75 -6.23 -1.55 -1.50
CA PHE A 75 -5.81 -0.18 -1.79
C PHE A 75 -4.29 -0.06 -1.99
N ALA A 76 -3.48 -0.73 -1.17
CA ALA A 76 -2.03 -0.74 -1.32
C ALA A 76 -1.59 -1.47 -2.60
N LEU A 77 -2.28 -2.57 -2.97
CA LEU A 77 -2.03 -3.27 -4.23
C LEU A 77 -2.27 -2.35 -5.43
N GLN A 78 -3.39 -1.64 -5.45
CA GLN A 78 -3.74 -0.71 -6.53
C GLN A 78 -2.72 0.44 -6.65
N LEU A 79 -2.31 0.99 -5.50
CA LEU A 79 -1.25 2.00 -5.43
C LEU A 79 0.07 1.48 -6.00
N VAL A 80 0.53 0.29 -5.57
CA VAL A 80 1.78 -0.31 -6.03
C VAL A 80 1.72 -0.67 -7.51
N HIS A 81 0.58 -1.14 -8.01
CA HIS A 81 0.41 -1.42 -9.44
C HIS A 81 0.62 -0.16 -10.28
N TYR A 82 0.03 0.96 -9.87
CA TYR A 82 0.23 2.25 -10.54
C TYR A 82 1.71 2.65 -10.55
N LEU A 83 2.37 2.63 -9.39
CA LEU A 83 3.79 3.00 -9.27
C LEU A 83 4.70 2.10 -10.12
N ASN A 84 4.42 0.80 -10.18
CA ASN A 84 5.15 -0.15 -11.01
C ASN A 84 5.01 0.15 -12.51
N LEU A 85 3.84 0.57 -12.99
CA LEU A 85 3.65 1.00 -14.38
C LEU A 85 4.48 2.23 -14.72
N GLN A 86 4.78 3.08 -13.74
CA GLN A 86 5.68 4.24 -13.87
C GLN A 86 7.17 3.88 -13.66
N GLY A 87 7.49 2.61 -13.46
CA GLY A 87 8.86 2.14 -13.21
C GLY A 87 9.40 2.42 -11.79
N LEU A 88 8.53 2.75 -10.83
CA LEU A 88 8.89 2.93 -9.43
C LEU A 88 8.46 1.72 -8.59
N HIS A 89 9.44 0.91 -8.21
CA HIS A 89 9.20 -0.38 -7.59
C HIS A 89 9.43 -0.33 -6.07
N TYR A 90 8.38 -0.62 -5.31
CA TYR A 90 8.45 -0.78 -3.85
C TYR A 90 8.37 -2.25 -3.47
N HIS A 91 9.15 -2.64 -2.45
CA HIS A 91 8.85 -3.81 -1.63
C HIS A 91 7.77 -3.45 -0.63
N TRP A 92 6.79 -4.31 -0.44
CA TRP A 92 5.67 -3.94 0.41
C TRP A 92 5.02 -5.12 1.10
N THR A 93 4.33 -4.82 2.19
CA THR A 93 3.54 -5.77 2.94
C THR A 93 2.27 -5.07 3.44
N TRP A 94 1.23 -5.86 3.69
CA TRP A 94 -0.04 -5.42 4.27
C TRP A 94 -0.37 -6.38 5.40
N ALA A 95 -0.63 -5.84 6.58
CA ALA A 95 -1.02 -6.60 7.75
C ALA A 95 -2.51 -6.36 8.00
N TYR A 96 -3.29 -7.43 8.04
CA TYR A 96 -4.70 -7.37 8.40
C TYR A 96 -4.89 -7.13 9.90
N ASN A 97 -5.86 -6.27 10.24
CA ASN A 97 -6.22 -5.98 11.62
C ASN A 97 -7.58 -6.60 11.98
N HIS A 98 -8.64 -6.22 11.28
CA HIS A 98 -10.02 -6.61 11.61
C HIS A 98 -10.99 -6.36 10.44
N ILE A 99 -12.24 -6.80 10.58
CA ILE A 99 -13.32 -6.46 9.65
C ILE A 99 -13.76 -5.01 9.89
N GLY A 100 -13.49 -4.14 8.92
CA GLY A 100 -13.89 -2.73 8.91
C GLY A 100 -15.22 -2.52 8.19
N TYR A 101 -16.06 -1.62 8.72
CA TYR A 101 -17.32 -1.18 8.10
C TYR A 101 -18.26 -2.32 7.66
N SER A 102 -18.16 -3.50 8.30
CA SER A 102 -18.88 -4.74 7.96
C SER A 102 -18.61 -5.34 6.56
N LYS A 103 -17.70 -4.78 5.77
CA LYS A 103 -17.51 -5.19 4.36
C LYS A 103 -16.05 -5.21 3.89
N TYR A 104 -15.12 -4.70 4.69
CA TYR A 104 -13.71 -4.65 4.34
C TYR A 104 -12.88 -5.52 5.28
N HIS A 105 -11.86 -6.17 4.73
CA HIS A 105 -10.69 -6.47 5.55
C HIS A 105 -9.89 -5.17 5.64
N GLU A 106 -9.76 -4.64 6.85
CA GLU A 106 -9.02 -3.41 7.15
C GLU A 106 -7.65 -3.75 7.75
N GLY A 107 -6.63 -3.00 7.36
CA GLY A 107 -5.27 -3.22 7.80
C GLY A 107 -4.35 -2.01 7.64
N VAL A 108 -3.06 -2.26 7.78
CA VAL A 108 -1.98 -1.29 7.58
C VAL A 108 -1.00 -1.80 6.54
N ALA A 109 -0.37 -0.91 5.78
CA ALA A 109 0.65 -1.29 4.80
C ALA A 109 1.96 -0.53 5.01
N ILE A 110 3.07 -1.20 4.72
CA ILE A 110 4.39 -0.58 4.63
C ILE A 110 4.94 -0.83 3.23
N LEU A 111 5.43 0.22 2.59
CA LEU A 111 6.16 0.17 1.33
C LEU A 111 7.57 0.73 1.57
N SER A 112 8.58 0.11 0.97
CA SER A 112 9.98 0.54 1.03
C SER A 112 10.70 0.34 -0.31
N LEU A 113 11.50 1.32 -0.73
CA LEU A 113 12.32 1.21 -1.96
C LEU A 113 13.41 0.14 -1.82
N LYS A 114 13.78 -0.21 -0.58
CA LYS A 114 14.74 -1.27 -0.28
C LYS A 114 14.03 -2.42 0.44
N PRO A 115 14.48 -3.68 0.26
CA PRO A 115 13.95 -4.79 1.05
C PRO A 115 14.05 -4.51 2.55
N LEU A 116 12.94 -4.65 3.26
CA LEU A 116 12.91 -4.66 4.72
C LEU A 116 13.11 -6.10 5.18
N LYS A 117 14.03 -6.30 6.13
CA LYS A 117 14.23 -7.61 6.78
C LYS A 117 13.42 -7.63 8.08
N PRO A 118 12.78 -8.76 8.43
CA PRO A 118 12.34 -9.03 9.80
C PRO A 118 13.49 -8.91 10.80
#